data_AF-D8PMZ5-F1
#
_entry.id   AF-D8PMZ5-F1
#
_cell.length_a   1.000
_cell.length_b   1.000
_cell.length_c   1.000
_cell.angle_alpha   90.00
_cell.angle_beta   90.00
_cell.angle_gamma   90.00
#
_symmetry.space_group_name_H-M   'P 1'
#
loop_
_entity.id
_entity.type
_entity.pdbx_description
1 polymer ?
#
loop_
_entity_poly.entity_id
_entity_poly.type
_entity_poly.pdbx_seq_one_letter_code
_entity_poly.pdbx_strand_id
1 'polypeptide(L)'
;MAVKTPDSFTFTVGKLDAGMAILLGERAHLIEFPSILLPPGATAGSIVNIAVHRNHAEEKRRDEEFWGLQKVILEEFGMHSPEPPDLQVRNVTQTSVTLEWPPIKLATARLRSLDIFRNGQRLAAIPSALTNTSTKLSGLELDSEYTFQLVLRTTAGTYPSNIVNVHTHTMTDTSGISVCFGTVENPELFEASKAALQEMGARWSDKIQIDTTHFVCTTPATTPAGAQASGSSVPTNAPGIEYQRALQLSIPVVQPQWILACHANKRMIPIGKFYLGADPP
;
A
#
# COMPACT_ATOMS: atom_id res chain seq x y z
N MET A 1 -54.30 32.23 -35.35
CA MET A 1 -55.17 31.33 -34.56
C MET A 1 -54.34 30.11 -34.19
N ALA A 2 -54.05 29.91 -32.90
CA ALA A 2 -53.35 28.71 -32.45
C ALA A 2 -54.28 27.50 -32.61
N VAL A 3 -53.87 26.49 -33.37
CA VAL A 3 -54.60 25.23 -33.51
C VAL A 3 -54.61 24.56 -32.14
N LYS A 4 -55.78 24.45 -31.51
CA LYS A 4 -55.95 23.64 -30.30
C LYS A 4 -55.76 22.17 -30.70
N THR A 5 -54.64 21.58 -30.29
CA THR A 5 -54.44 20.13 -30.37
C THR A 5 -55.52 19.48 -29.49
N PRO A 6 -56.23 18.44 -29.96
CA PRO A 6 -57.25 17.80 -29.14
C PRO A 6 -56.61 17.16 -27.89
N ASP A 7 -57.18 17.43 -26.71
CA ASP A 7 -56.69 16.95 -25.42
C ASP A 7 -56.84 15.43 -25.25
N SER A 8 -57.64 14.78 -26.10
CA SER A 8 -57.80 13.32 -26.13
C SER A 8 -58.20 12.84 -27.53
N PHE A 9 -57.83 11.61 -27.86
CA PHE A 9 -58.22 10.93 -29.09
C PHE A 9 -59.05 9.69 -28.76
N THR A 10 -60.14 9.51 -29.48
CA THR A 10 -61.04 8.35 -29.34
C THR A 10 -60.63 7.26 -30.32
N PHE A 11 -60.52 6.04 -29.81
CA PHE A 11 -60.19 4.85 -30.59
C PHE A 11 -61.20 3.73 -30.32
N THR A 12 -61.46 2.93 -31.34
CA THR A 12 -62.20 1.66 -31.20
C THR A 12 -61.22 0.50 -31.11
N VAL A 13 -61.39 -0.36 -30.13
CA VAL A 13 -60.65 -1.62 -30.01
C VAL A 13 -61.11 -2.55 -31.12
N GLY A 14 -60.31 -2.71 -32.17
CA GLY A 14 -60.64 -3.57 -33.31
C GLY A 14 -60.44 -5.05 -32.97
N LYS A 15 -59.18 -5.42 -32.70
CA LYS A 15 -58.78 -6.78 -32.31
C LYS A 15 -58.10 -6.76 -30.95
N LEU A 16 -58.39 -7.73 -30.11
CA LEU A 16 -57.77 -7.92 -28.80
C LEU A 16 -57.20 -9.33 -28.71
N ASP A 17 -55.87 -9.42 -28.64
CA ASP A 17 -55.14 -10.66 -28.37
C ASP A 17 -54.55 -10.62 -26.95
N ALA A 18 -54.02 -11.76 -26.47
CA ALA A 18 -53.55 -11.91 -25.08
C ALA A 18 -52.37 -10.99 -24.67
N GLY A 19 -51.74 -10.28 -25.62
CA GLY A 19 -50.66 -9.33 -25.32
C GLY A 19 -50.77 -7.97 -26.03
N MET A 20 -51.48 -7.90 -27.15
CA MET A 20 -51.59 -6.70 -27.97
C MET A 20 -53.04 -6.46 -28.38
N ALA A 21 -53.40 -5.20 -28.52
CA ALA A 21 -54.66 -4.74 -29.05
C ALA A 21 -54.42 -3.84 -30.26
N ILE A 22 -55.33 -3.89 -31.23
CA ILE A 22 -55.35 -3.00 -32.39
C ILE A 22 -56.38 -1.92 -32.12
N LEU A 23 -55.94 -0.66 -32.02
CA LEU A 23 -56.78 0.50 -31.85
C LEU A 23 -56.98 1.21 -33.20
N LEU A 24 -58.23 1.44 -33.56
CA LEU A 24 -58.64 2.06 -34.82
C LEU A 24 -59.19 3.46 -34.55
N GLY A 25 -58.56 4.48 -35.11
CA GLY A 25 -59.01 5.87 -35.04
C GLY A 25 -59.86 6.29 -36.25
N GLU A 26 -60.62 7.38 -36.11
CA GLU A 26 -61.56 7.88 -37.14
C GLU A 26 -60.91 8.21 -38.49
N ARG A 27 -59.61 8.52 -38.51
CA ARG A 27 -58.84 8.83 -39.73
C ARG A 27 -58.06 7.62 -40.27
N ALA A 28 -58.53 6.41 -40.02
CA ALA A 28 -57.86 5.15 -40.37
C ALA A 28 -56.46 4.99 -39.78
N HIS A 29 -56.18 5.66 -38.65
CA HIS A 29 -54.96 5.42 -37.88
C HIS A 29 -55.11 4.07 -37.16
N LEU A 30 -54.14 3.19 -37.38
CA LEU A 30 -54.02 1.91 -36.70
C LEU A 30 -52.86 2.00 -35.71
N ILE A 31 -53.14 1.72 -34.43
CA ILE A 31 -52.13 1.71 -33.38
C ILE A 31 -52.11 0.33 -32.73
N GLU A 32 -50.92 -0.28 -32.69
CA GLU A 32 -50.68 -1.45 -31.86
C GLU A 32 -50.42 -0.99 -30.42
N PHE A 33 -51.26 -1.44 -29.49
CA PHE A 33 -51.25 -1.00 -28.11
C PHE A 33 -51.19 -2.21 -27.17
N PRO A 34 -50.26 -2.26 -26.19
CA PRO A 34 -50.20 -3.38 -25.24
C PRO A 34 -51.53 -3.55 -24.50
N SER A 35 -52.09 -4.75 -24.55
CA SER A 35 -53.44 -5.00 -23.99
C SER A 35 -53.49 -4.78 -22.47
N ILE A 36 -52.37 -4.93 -21.77
CA ILE A 36 -52.23 -4.68 -20.33
C ILE A 36 -52.43 -3.21 -19.92
N LEU A 37 -52.22 -2.26 -20.86
CA LEU A 37 -52.40 -0.84 -20.60
C LEU A 37 -53.84 -0.37 -20.89
N LEU A 38 -54.72 -1.26 -21.38
CA LEU A 38 -56.13 -0.95 -21.57
C LEU A 38 -56.90 -0.99 -20.23
N PRO A 39 -58.00 -0.23 -20.10
CA PRO A 39 -58.85 -0.31 -18.93
C PRO A 39 -59.38 -1.74 -18.69
N PRO A 40 -59.53 -2.18 -17.43
CA PRO A 40 -60.14 -3.46 -17.12
C PRO A 40 -61.54 -3.58 -17.74
N GLY A 41 -61.82 -4.71 -18.39
CA GLY A 41 -63.11 -4.97 -19.04
C GLY A 41 -63.23 -4.47 -20.49
N ALA A 42 -62.18 -3.87 -21.06
CA ALA A 42 -62.14 -3.56 -22.49
C ALA A 42 -62.16 -4.83 -23.35
N THR A 43 -63.04 -4.88 -24.35
CA THR A 43 -63.20 -5.99 -25.31
C THR A 43 -63.20 -5.47 -26.75
N ALA A 44 -63.13 -6.37 -27.74
CA ALA A 44 -63.28 -5.98 -29.14
C ALA A 44 -64.62 -5.24 -29.36
N GLY A 45 -64.56 -4.11 -30.07
CA GLY A 45 -65.67 -3.17 -30.25
C GLY A 45 -65.77 -2.08 -29.17
N SER A 46 -65.02 -2.16 -28.07
CA SER A 46 -65.02 -1.12 -27.03
C SER A 46 -64.44 0.19 -27.56
N ILE A 47 -64.97 1.32 -27.08
CA ILE A 47 -64.45 2.66 -27.41
C ILE A 47 -63.63 3.16 -26.22
N VAL A 48 -62.37 3.53 -26.45
CA VAL A 48 -61.45 4.05 -25.45
C VAL A 48 -60.98 5.46 -25.81
N ASN A 49 -60.83 6.31 -24.80
CA ASN A 49 -60.26 7.64 -24.96
C ASN A 49 -58.82 7.62 -24.45
N ILE A 50 -57.87 8.01 -25.29
CA ILE A 50 -56.46 8.13 -24.94
C ILE A 50 -56.10 9.61 -24.93
N ALA A 51 -55.74 10.11 -23.75
CA ALA A 51 -55.19 11.44 -23.56
C ALA A 51 -53.68 11.32 -23.35
N VAL A 52 -52.90 11.98 -24.22
CA VAL A 52 -51.43 11.97 -24.14
C VAL A 52 -50.96 13.34 -23.71
N HIS A 53 -50.37 13.40 -22.52
CA HIS A 53 -49.84 14.64 -21.96
C HIS A 53 -48.34 14.51 -21.72
N ARG A 54 -47.59 15.54 -22.10
CA ARG A 54 -46.17 15.62 -21.80
C ARG A 54 -45.98 15.86 -20.30
N ASN A 55 -45.33 14.93 -19.62
CA ASN A 55 -45.07 15.04 -18.19
C ASN A 55 -43.72 15.73 -17.93
N HIS A 56 -43.73 17.06 -17.95
CA HIS A 56 -42.54 17.87 -17.72
C HIS A 56 -41.92 17.70 -16.32
N ALA A 57 -42.72 17.34 -15.32
CA ALA A 57 -42.21 17.09 -13.97
C ALA A 57 -41.36 15.82 -13.93
N GLU A 58 -41.83 14.75 -14.59
CA GLU A 58 -41.08 13.49 -14.70
C GLU A 58 -39.84 13.60 -15.60
N GLU A 59 -39.90 14.40 -16.67
CA GLU A 59 -38.72 14.72 -17.49
C GLU A 59 -37.63 15.38 -16.63
N LYS A 60 -37.99 16.45 -15.90
CA LYS A 60 -37.06 17.15 -15.03
C LYS A 60 -36.50 16.24 -13.94
N ARG A 61 -37.34 15.41 -13.32
CA ARG A 61 -36.91 14.43 -12.30
C ARG A 61 -35.88 13.45 -12.84
N ARG A 62 -36.11 12.90 -14.04
CA ARG A 62 -35.19 11.95 -14.68
C ARG A 62 -33.87 12.60 -15.10
N ASP A 63 -33.92 13.84 -15.59
CA ASP A 63 -32.71 14.61 -15.92
C ASP A 63 -31.87 14.87 -14.67
N GLU A 64 -32.50 15.27 -13.56
CA GLU A 64 -31.82 15.48 -12.28
C GLU A 64 -31.21 14.17 -11.74
N GLU A 65 -31.93 13.06 -11.80
CA GLU A 65 -31.44 11.74 -11.40
C GLU A 65 -30.24 11.29 -12.25
N PHE A 66 -30.32 11.48 -13.57
CA PHE A 66 -29.24 11.15 -14.50
C PHE A 66 -27.96 11.92 -14.15
N TRP A 67 -28.05 13.25 -14.02
CA TRP A 67 -26.89 14.08 -13.70
C TRP A 67 -26.38 13.86 -12.27
N GLY A 68 -27.27 13.57 -11.33
CA GLY A 68 -26.91 13.17 -9.98
C GLY A 68 -26.03 11.91 -9.99
N LEU A 69 -26.44 10.88 -10.73
CA LEU A 69 -25.64 9.66 -10.89
C LEU A 69 -24.29 9.93 -11.56
N GLN A 70 -24.26 10.72 -12.64
CA GLN A 70 -23.00 11.06 -13.33
C GLN A 70 -22.02 11.77 -12.38
N LYS A 71 -22.52 12.68 -11.53
CA LYS A 71 -21.71 13.37 -10.54
C LYS A 71 -21.13 12.40 -9.50
N VAL A 72 -21.93 11.48 -8.98
CA VAL A 72 -21.45 10.46 -8.03
C VAL A 72 -20.36 9.59 -8.65
N ILE A 73 -20.54 9.15 -9.90
CA ILE A 73 -19.52 8.36 -10.62
C ILE A 73 -18.22 9.14 -10.76
N LEU A 74 -18.31 10.43 -11.13
CA LEU A 74 -17.14 11.30 -11.26
C LEU A 74 -16.43 11.50 -9.92
N GLU A 75 -17.18 11.76 -8.85
CA GLU A 75 -16.63 11.96 -7.50
C GLU A 75 -15.90 10.72 -6.98
N GLU A 76 -16.49 9.54 -7.18
CA GLU A 76 -15.90 8.28 -6.72
C GLU A 76 -14.66 7.89 -7.54
N PHE A 77 -14.72 7.96 -8.87
CA PHE A 77 -13.69 7.35 -9.73
C PHE A 77 -12.78 8.34 -10.47
N GLY A 78 -13.17 9.61 -10.59
CA GLY A 78 -12.49 10.59 -11.45
C GLY A 78 -11.79 11.74 -10.72
N MET A 79 -12.13 12.01 -9.46
CA MET A 79 -11.56 13.15 -8.73
C MET A 79 -10.17 12.89 -8.13
N HIS A 80 -9.86 11.62 -7.83
CA HIS A 80 -8.61 11.25 -7.16
C HIS A 80 -7.80 10.29 -8.03
N SER A 81 -6.50 10.53 -8.11
CA SER A 81 -5.54 9.67 -8.81
C SER A 81 -4.50 9.11 -7.84
N PRO A 82 -3.86 7.97 -8.17
CA PRO A 82 -2.72 7.49 -7.41
C PRO A 82 -1.64 8.57 -7.25
N GLU A 83 -1.05 8.63 -6.06
CA GLU A 83 0.07 9.52 -5.80
C GLU A 83 1.40 8.80 -6.12
N PRO A 84 2.38 9.49 -6.73
CA PRO A 84 3.74 8.97 -6.83
C PRO A 84 4.29 8.61 -5.44
N PRO A 85 4.99 7.48 -5.28
CA PRO A 85 5.67 7.16 -4.03
C PRO A 85 6.73 8.22 -3.69
N ASP A 86 6.97 8.43 -2.40
CA ASP A 86 8.06 9.26 -1.90
C ASP A 86 9.14 8.36 -1.29
N LEU A 87 10.26 8.21 -1.98
CA LEU A 87 11.37 7.35 -1.60
C LEU A 87 12.36 8.12 -0.71
N GLN A 88 12.71 7.52 0.42
CA GLN A 88 13.58 8.11 1.44
C GLN A 88 14.72 7.16 1.82
N VAL A 89 15.87 7.74 2.18
CA VAL A 89 17.02 6.97 2.69
C VAL A 89 16.86 6.83 4.20
N ARG A 90 16.76 5.58 4.67
CA ARG A 90 16.72 5.27 6.11
C ARG A 90 18.13 5.13 6.69
N ASN A 91 18.96 4.35 6.01
CA ASN A 91 20.34 4.07 6.41
C ASN A 91 21.22 3.71 5.20
N VAL A 92 22.51 4.03 5.29
CA VAL A 92 23.53 3.70 4.29
C VAL A 92 24.69 3.05 5.03
N THR A 93 25.23 1.98 4.47
CA THR A 93 26.47 1.37 4.95
C THR A 93 27.49 1.34 3.82
N GLN A 94 28.63 0.73 4.10
CA GLN A 94 29.71 0.48 3.17
C GLN A 94 29.27 -0.29 1.91
N THR A 95 28.34 -1.23 2.06
CA THR A 95 27.99 -2.18 0.98
C THR A 95 26.48 -2.40 0.87
N SER A 96 25.66 -1.57 1.52
CA SER A 96 24.21 -1.67 1.47
C SER A 96 23.52 -0.34 1.71
N VAL A 97 22.29 -0.22 1.22
CA VAL A 97 21.38 0.89 1.52
C VAL A 97 20.06 0.33 2.00
N THR A 98 19.45 0.99 2.96
CA THR A 98 18.08 0.73 3.41
C THR A 98 17.22 1.92 3.04
N LEU A 99 16.16 1.66 2.28
CA LEU A 99 15.25 2.64 1.75
C LEU A 99 13.86 2.43 2.34
N GLU A 100 13.11 3.50 2.52
CA GLU A 100 11.74 3.47 3.02
C GLU A 100 10.85 4.50 2.31
N TRP A 101 9.54 4.30 2.39
CA TRP A 101 8.55 5.19 1.79
C TRP A 101 7.24 5.14 2.59
N PRO A 102 6.43 6.21 2.58
CA PRO A 102 5.10 6.20 3.18
C PRO A 102 4.15 5.19 2.51
N PRO A 103 3.02 4.82 3.16
CA PRO A 103 2.01 3.95 2.55
C PRO A 103 1.54 4.45 1.18
N ILE A 104 1.44 3.52 0.22
CA ILE A 104 1.07 3.84 -1.16
C ILE A 104 -0.41 4.24 -1.22
N LYS A 105 -0.68 5.39 -1.85
CA LYS A 105 -2.04 5.88 -2.08
C LYS A 105 -2.46 5.60 -3.51
N LEU A 106 -3.45 4.72 -3.67
CA LEU A 106 -3.92 4.26 -4.99
C LEU A 106 -5.22 4.94 -5.45
N ALA A 107 -5.86 5.74 -4.60
CA ALA A 107 -7.24 6.15 -4.79
C ALA A 107 -8.13 4.92 -5.10
N THR A 108 -8.81 4.90 -6.25
CA THR A 108 -9.62 3.76 -6.73
C THR A 108 -8.86 2.79 -7.63
N ALA A 109 -7.60 3.05 -7.94
CA ALA A 109 -6.80 2.20 -8.82
C ALA A 109 -6.33 0.93 -8.10
N ARG A 110 -6.00 -0.10 -8.88
CA ARG A 110 -5.38 -1.33 -8.35
C ARG A 110 -3.88 -1.31 -8.61
N LEU A 111 -3.11 -1.72 -7.61
CA LEU A 111 -1.68 -1.95 -7.74
C LEU A 111 -1.41 -3.09 -8.73
N ARG A 112 -0.52 -2.87 -9.70
CA ARG A 112 0.01 -3.91 -10.57
C ARG A 112 1.40 -4.34 -10.12
N SER A 113 2.31 -3.39 -9.91
CA SER A 113 3.64 -3.64 -9.34
C SER A 113 4.19 -2.37 -8.69
N LEU A 114 5.07 -2.55 -7.72
CA LEU A 114 6.00 -1.52 -7.27
C LEU A 114 7.40 -2.06 -7.55
N ASP A 115 8.14 -1.42 -8.43
CA ASP A 115 9.46 -1.88 -8.87
C ASP A 115 10.53 -0.91 -8.37
N ILE A 116 11.64 -1.45 -7.86
CA ILE A 116 12.82 -0.66 -7.49
C ILE A 116 13.84 -0.65 -8.62
N PHE A 117 14.34 0.53 -8.92
CA PHE A 117 15.36 0.80 -9.93
C PHE A 117 16.65 1.24 -9.25
N ARG A 118 17.77 0.79 -9.81
CA ARG A 118 19.13 1.19 -9.44
C ARG A 118 19.85 1.68 -10.69
N ASN A 119 20.38 2.91 -10.67
CA ASN A 119 21.10 3.51 -11.81
C ASN A 119 20.28 3.44 -13.12
N GLY A 120 18.98 3.72 -13.03
CA GLY A 120 18.05 3.68 -14.16
C GLY A 120 17.65 2.28 -14.65
N GLN A 121 18.20 1.21 -14.06
CA GLN A 121 17.85 -0.17 -14.41
C GLN A 121 16.93 -0.81 -13.38
N ARG A 122 15.91 -1.53 -13.84
CA ARG A 122 15.00 -2.26 -12.95
C ARG A 122 15.76 -3.37 -12.23
N LEU A 123 15.73 -3.35 -10.90
CA LEU A 123 16.38 -4.35 -10.07
C LEU A 123 15.40 -5.47 -9.70
N ALA A 124 14.30 -5.14 -9.04
CA ALA A 124 13.32 -6.12 -8.57
C ALA A 124 11.94 -5.49 -8.32
N ALA A 125 10.91 -6.35 -8.18
CA ALA A 125 9.62 -5.94 -7.64
C ALA A 125 9.65 -6.00 -6.10
N ILE A 126 9.03 -5.03 -5.44
CA ILE A 126 8.85 -5.03 -4.00
C ILE A 126 7.79 -6.08 -3.62
N PRO A 127 8.11 -7.06 -2.77
CA PRO A 127 7.14 -8.03 -2.29
C PRO A 127 6.13 -7.35 -1.35
N SER A 128 4.85 -7.73 -1.45
CA SER A 128 3.78 -7.21 -0.58
C SER A 128 3.78 -5.69 -0.45
N ALA A 129 3.91 -4.96 -1.56
CA ALA A 129 4.13 -3.50 -1.57
C ALA A 129 3.04 -2.64 -0.90
N LEU A 130 1.86 -3.20 -0.60
CA LEU A 130 0.83 -2.51 0.19
C LEU A 130 1.09 -2.54 1.70
N THR A 131 1.86 -3.53 2.18
CA THR A 131 2.20 -3.67 3.60
C THR A 131 3.67 -3.35 3.87
N ASN A 132 4.55 -3.67 2.92
CA ASN A 132 5.98 -3.40 3.03
C ASN A 132 6.27 -1.97 2.55
N THR A 133 6.81 -1.17 3.46
CA THR A 133 7.16 0.23 3.26
C THR A 133 8.67 0.47 3.30
N SER A 134 9.47 -0.60 3.27
CA SER A 134 10.93 -0.52 3.28
C SER A 134 11.59 -1.69 2.57
N THR A 135 12.82 -1.48 2.14
CA THR A 135 13.65 -2.53 1.52
C THR A 135 15.12 -2.28 1.78
N LYS A 136 15.91 -3.35 1.86
CA LYS A 136 17.36 -3.30 2.02
C LYS A 136 18.02 -3.89 0.79
N LEU A 137 18.93 -3.12 0.19
CA LEU A 137 19.70 -3.52 -0.99
C LEU A 137 21.16 -3.68 -0.60
N SER A 138 21.66 -4.92 -0.69
CA SER A 138 23.04 -5.29 -0.36
C SER A 138 23.87 -5.50 -1.64
N GLY A 139 25.18 -5.73 -1.47
CA GLY A 139 26.09 -6.00 -2.58
C GLY A 139 26.45 -4.75 -3.39
N LEU A 140 26.52 -3.61 -2.71
CA LEU A 140 27.04 -2.38 -3.27
C LEU A 140 28.55 -2.30 -3.06
N GLU A 141 29.22 -1.55 -3.92
CA GLU A 141 30.65 -1.26 -3.81
C GLU A 141 30.91 -0.21 -2.73
N LEU A 142 32.11 -0.22 -2.18
CA LEU A 142 32.57 0.76 -1.19
C LEU A 142 32.76 2.12 -1.86
N ASP A 143 32.45 3.21 -1.14
CA ASP A 143 32.76 4.59 -1.57
C ASP A 143 32.26 4.91 -2.99
N SER A 144 31.03 4.51 -3.30
CA SER A 144 30.47 4.53 -4.65
C SER A 144 29.09 5.18 -4.69
N GLU A 145 28.84 5.96 -5.74
CA GLU A 145 27.55 6.62 -5.98
C GLU A 145 26.54 5.70 -6.65
N TYR A 146 25.30 5.72 -6.15
CA TYR A 146 24.16 5.03 -6.71
C TYR A 146 22.93 5.93 -6.74
N THR A 147 22.05 5.70 -7.71
CA THR A 147 20.72 6.31 -7.75
C THR A 147 19.64 5.25 -7.57
N PHE A 148 18.63 5.56 -6.78
CA PHE A 148 17.49 4.69 -6.52
C PHE A 148 16.18 5.40 -6.81
N GLN A 149 15.22 4.66 -7.35
CA GLN A 149 13.88 5.14 -7.66
C GLN A 149 12.86 4.00 -7.54
N LEU A 150 11.67 4.31 -7.04
CA LEU A 150 10.51 3.43 -7.12
C LEU A 150 9.66 3.78 -8.33
N VAL A 151 9.14 2.77 -9.01
CA VAL A 151 8.17 2.95 -10.09
C VAL A 151 6.89 2.20 -9.71
N LEU A 152 5.86 2.97 -9.38
CA LEU A 152 4.53 2.46 -9.05
C LEU A 152 3.72 2.27 -10.34
N ARG A 153 3.33 1.04 -10.65
CA ARG A 153 2.45 0.73 -11.78
C ARG A 153 1.07 0.35 -11.26
N THR A 154 0.04 1.06 -11.72
CA THR A 154 -1.35 0.83 -11.35
C THR A 154 -2.22 0.63 -12.59
N THR A 155 -3.50 0.36 -12.40
CA THR A 155 -4.48 0.38 -13.49
C THR A 155 -4.74 1.77 -14.08
N ALA A 156 -4.41 2.84 -13.35
CA ALA A 156 -4.62 4.22 -13.77
C ALA A 156 -3.37 4.86 -14.40
N GLY A 157 -2.19 4.23 -14.31
CA GLY A 157 -0.97 4.77 -14.89
C GLY A 157 0.31 4.22 -14.27
N THR A 158 1.43 4.86 -14.62
CA THR A 158 2.74 4.60 -14.01
C THR A 158 3.25 5.88 -13.38
N TYR A 159 3.65 5.79 -12.11
CA TYR A 159 4.00 6.92 -11.25
C TYR A 159 5.41 6.68 -10.68
N PRO A 160 6.45 7.32 -11.25
CA PRO A 160 7.80 7.26 -10.71
C PRO A 160 7.93 8.13 -9.44
N SER A 161 8.68 7.65 -8.45
CA SER A 161 9.06 8.44 -7.28
C SER A 161 10.10 9.51 -7.63
N ASN A 162 10.43 10.34 -6.64
CA ASN A 162 11.70 11.06 -6.61
C ASN A 162 12.89 10.09 -6.78
N ILE A 163 13.98 10.61 -7.36
CA ILE A 163 15.25 9.90 -7.47
C ILE A 163 16.09 10.27 -6.26
N VAL A 164 16.63 9.25 -5.60
CA VAL A 164 17.46 9.39 -4.41
C VAL A 164 18.89 9.04 -4.79
N ASN A 165 19.82 9.97 -4.55
CA ASN A 165 21.25 9.76 -4.74
C ASN A 165 21.88 9.35 -3.42
N VAL A 166 22.65 8.28 -3.43
CA VAL A 166 23.30 7.71 -2.26
C VAL A 166 24.76 7.45 -2.57
N HIS A 167 25.63 7.82 -1.65
CA HIS A 167 27.05 7.46 -1.68
C HIS A 167 27.31 6.45 -0.57
N THR A 168 27.79 5.25 -0.92
CA THR A 168 28.12 4.23 0.10
C THR A 168 29.31 4.68 0.94
N HIS A 169 29.31 4.27 2.20
CA HIS A 169 30.33 4.74 3.14
C HIS A 169 31.72 4.19 2.85
N THR A 170 32.74 4.96 3.23
CA THR A 170 34.12 4.46 3.32
C THR A 170 34.27 3.54 4.55
N MET A 171 35.43 2.88 4.67
CA MET A 171 35.72 2.07 5.85
C MET A 171 35.88 2.90 7.14
N THR A 172 36.21 4.19 7.03
CA THR A 172 36.37 5.10 8.18
C THR A 172 35.06 5.71 8.64
N ASP A 173 34.04 5.74 7.78
CA ASP A 173 32.71 6.23 8.15
C ASP A 173 31.89 5.12 8.82
N THR A 174 31.76 5.23 10.14
CA THR A 174 31.03 4.27 10.98
C THR A 174 29.60 4.69 11.30
N SER A 175 29.11 5.80 10.74
CA SER A 175 27.77 6.34 11.04
C SER A 175 26.63 5.42 10.57
N GLY A 176 26.90 4.58 9.57
CA GLY A 176 25.96 3.59 9.04
C GLY A 176 25.70 2.39 9.97
N ILE A 177 26.47 2.24 11.05
CA ILE A 177 26.30 1.16 12.01
C ILE A 177 24.97 1.38 12.77
N SER A 178 24.09 0.38 12.70
CA SER A 178 22.82 0.33 13.43
C SER A 178 22.76 -1.00 14.19
N VAL A 179 22.79 -0.94 15.53
CA VAL A 179 22.90 -2.12 16.40
C VAL A 179 21.56 -2.44 17.05
N CYS A 180 21.23 -3.73 17.17
CA CYS A 180 20.20 -4.19 18.11
C CYS A 180 20.88 -4.80 19.34
N PHE A 181 20.60 -4.29 20.53
CA PHE A 181 21.15 -4.87 21.76
C PHE A 181 20.31 -6.06 22.23
N GLY A 182 20.99 -7.16 22.56
CA GLY A 182 20.45 -8.27 23.35
C GLY A 182 20.88 -8.16 24.81
N THR A 183 21.01 -9.29 25.49
CA THR A 183 21.52 -9.33 26.87
C THR A 183 22.99 -8.93 26.92
N VAL A 184 23.31 -7.84 27.62
CA VAL A 184 24.67 -7.42 27.97
C VAL A 184 24.77 -7.42 29.49
N GLU A 185 25.51 -8.38 30.05
CA GLU A 185 25.53 -8.63 31.50
C GLU A 185 26.27 -7.55 32.28
N ASN A 186 27.34 -6.99 31.70
CA ASN A 186 28.13 -5.93 32.32
C ASN A 186 27.51 -4.55 31.99
N PRO A 187 26.95 -3.83 32.99
CA PRO A 187 26.30 -2.54 32.75
C PRO A 187 27.27 -1.44 32.32
N GLU A 188 28.51 -1.45 32.85
CA GLU A 188 29.53 -0.47 32.48
C GLU A 188 29.93 -0.63 31.01
N LEU A 189 30.10 -1.88 30.56
CA LEU A 189 30.38 -2.20 29.16
C LEU A 189 29.22 -1.78 28.24
N PHE A 190 27.98 -2.00 28.68
CA PHE A 190 26.79 -1.61 27.93
C PHE A 190 26.70 -0.10 27.72
N GLU A 191 26.87 0.68 28.80
CA GLU A 191 26.84 2.15 28.72
C GLU A 191 28.04 2.71 27.94
N ALA A 192 29.24 2.14 28.11
CA ALA A 192 30.39 2.50 27.28
C ALA A 192 30.15 2.23 25.78
N SER A 193 29.45 1.15 25.44
CA SER A 193 29.13 0.81 24.05
C SER A 193 28.12 1.79 23.45
N LYS A 194 27.11 2.22 24.21
CA LYS A 194 26.17 3.26 23.75
C LYS A 194 26.87 4.60 23.54
N ALA A 195 27.72 5.01 24.47
CA ALA A 195 28.50 6.24 24.34
C ALA A 195 29.38 6.20 23.07
N ALA A 196 30.07 5.08 22.84
CA ALA A 196 30.86 4.87 21.62
C ALA A 196 30.00 4.96 20.34
N LEU A 197 28.81 4.35 20.31
CA LEU A 197 27.90 4.47 19.16
C LEU A 197 27.47 5.93 18.91
N GLN A 198 27.16 6.69 19.96
CA GLN A 198 26.82 8.11 19.84
C GLN A 198 27.99 8.91 19.23
N GLU A 199 29.21 8.72 19.73
CA GLU A 199 30.42 9.40 19.23
C GLU A 199 30.74 9.03 17.77
N MET A 200 30.40 7.81 17.36
CA MET A 200 30.54 7.31 15.98
C MET A 200 29.45 7.80 15.02
N GLY A 201 28.41 8.50 15.50
CA GLY A 201 27.21 8.83 14.72
C GLY A 201 26.36 7.62 14.35
N ALA A 202 26.59 6.49 15.01
CA ALA A 202 25.87 5.23 14.82
C ALA A 202 24.57 5.19 15.65
N ARG A 203 23.70 4.23 15.35
CA ARG A 203 22.37 4.11 15.98
C ARG A 203 22.25 2.78 16.73
N TRP A 204 21.34 2.72 17.70
CA TRP A 204 20.93 1.46 18.31
C TRP A 204 19.43 1.40 18.60
N SER A 205 18.94 0.18 18.75
CA SER A 205 17.57 -0.14 19.16
C SER A 205 17.54 -1.37 20.05
N ASP A 206 16.44 -1.55 20.77
CA ASP A 206 16.17 -2.77 21.53
C ASP A 206 15.41 -3.83 20.70
N LYS A 207 15.09 -3.49 19.45
CA LYS A 207 14.38 -4.37 18.50
C LYS A 207 15.09 -4.42 17.17
N ILE A 208 15.08 -5.59 16.54
CA ILE A 208 15.61 -5.71 15.19
C ILE A 208 14.71 -4.93 14.23
N GLN A 209 15.34 -4.02 13.51
CA GLN A 209 14.75 -3.25 12.42
C GLN A 209 15.38 -3.67 11.09
N ILE A 210 14.79 -3.25 9.98
CA ILE A 210 15.30 -3.60 8.64
C ILE A 210 16.73 -3.08 8.39
N ASP A 211 17.08 -1.93 8.99
CA ASP A 211 18.40 -1.32 8.90
C ASP A 211 19.38 -1.85 9.95
N THR A 212 18.98 -2.77 10.83
CA THR A 212 19.89 -3.39 11.80
C THR A 212 21.04 -4.08 11.06
N THR A 213 22.26 -3.71 11.44
CA THR A 213 23.51 -4.19 10.88
C THR A 213 24.13 -5.30 11.71
N HIS A 214 24.05 -5.19 13.04
CA HIS A 214 24.67 -6.12 13.99
C HIS A 214 23.75 -6.31 15.20
N PHE A 215 23.72 -7.53 15.73
CA PHE A 215 23.09 -7.85 17.00
C PHE A 215 24.18 -7.98 18.07
N VAL A 216 24.07 -7.24 19.17
CA VAL A 216 25.14 -7.12 20.17
C VAL A 216 24.72 -7.69 21.50
N CYS A 217 25.39 -8.74 21.98
CA CYS A 217 25.12 -9.37 23.27
C CYS A 217 26.36 -10.05 23.85
N THR A 218 26.38 -10.29 25.16
CA THR A 218 27.46 -11.01 25.86
C THR A 218 27.14 -12.48 26.08
N THR A 219 25.85 -12.84 26.05
CA THR A 219 25.40 -14.23 26.16
C THR A 219 24.43 -14.59 25.05
N PRO A 220 24.47 -15.83 24.54
CA PRO A 220 23.35 -16.39 23.79
C PRO A 220 22.12 -16.33 24.69
N ALA A 221 20.96 -16.06 24.10
CA ALA A 221 19.75 -15.88 24.88
C ALA A 221 19.47 -17.02 25.85
N THR A 222 19.62 -16.74 27.14
CA THR A 222 19.10 -17.58 28.20
C THR A 222 17.59 -17.42 28.21
N THR A 223 16.83 -18.46 27.83
CA THR A 223 15.52 -18.64 28.46
C THR A 223 15.79 -18.72 29.95
N PRO A 224 15.13 -17.92 30.81
CA PRO A 224 15.33 -18.05 32.25
C PRO A 224 15.13 -19.51 32.64
N ALA A 225 16.18 -20.16 33.14
CA ALA A 225 16.10 -21.50 33.69
C ALA A 225 15.15 -21.42 34.90
N GLY A 226 13.87 -21.72 34.70
CA GLY A 226 12.83 -21.62 35.73
C GLY A 226 11.46 -21.12 35.28
N ALA A 227 11.27 -20.68 34.03
CA ALA A 227 9.93 -20.39 33.54
C ALA A 227 9.17 -21.70 33.26
N GLN A 228 8.55 -22.25 34.30
CA GLN A 228 7.55 -23.30 34.16
C GLN A 228 6.54 -22.92 33.09
N ALA A 229 6.20 -23.88 32.24
CA ALA A 229 5.09 -23.84 31.31
C ALA A 229 3.77 -23.63 32.06
N SER A 230 3.49 -22.38 32.42
CA SER A 230 2.16 -21.92 32.79
C SER A 230 1.72 -20.96 31.69
N GLY A 231 0.52 -21.18 31.15
CA GLY A 231 -0.02 -20.51 29.97
C GLY A 231 -0.34 -19.03 30.15
N SER A 232 0.62 -18.24 30.63
CA SER A 232 0.56 -16.79 30.73
C SER A 232 1.54 -16.16 29.75
N SER A 233 1.04 -15.17 29.02
CA SER A 233 1.71 -14.35 28.01
C SER A 233 3.21 -14.16 28.26
N VAL A 234 4.03 -14.82 27.43
CA VAL A 234 5.45 -14.48 27.29
C VAL A 234 5.52 -12.98 26.96
N PRO A 235 6.27 -12.16 27.72
CA PRO A 235 6.49 -10.78 27.31
C PRO A 235 7.14 -10.81 25.93
N THR A 236 6.48 -10.18 24.96
CA THR A 236 6.84 -10.17 23.53
C THR A 236 8.22 -9.54 23.24
N ASN A 237 8.93 -9.08 24.26
CA ASN A 237 10.25 -8.46 24.24
C ASN A 237 11.34 -9.33 24.93
N ALA A 238 11.17 -10.65 25.04
CA ALA A 238 12.23 -11.49 25.60
C ALA A 238 13.49 -11.44 24.71
N PRO A 239 14.70 -11.18 25.27
CA PRO A 239 15.95 -11.11 24.50
C PRO A 239 16.23 -12.32 23.61
N GLY A 240 15.66 -13.49 23.94
CA GLY A 240 15.73 -14.68 23.12
C GLY A 240 14.96 -14.65 21.81
N ILE A 241 13.89 -13.89 21.72
CA ILE A 241 13.13 -13.75 20.48
C ILE A 241 13.97 -12.98 19.45
N GLU A 242 14.56 -11.86 19.86
CA GLU A 242 15.41 -11.05 18.96
C GLU A 242 16.70 -11.78 18.60
N TYR A 243 17.33 -12.50 19.53
CA TYR A 243 18.50 -13.33 19.22
C TYR A 243 18.20 -14.37 18.12
N GLN A 244 17.09 -15.12 18.25
CA GLN A 244 16.70 -16.10 17.24
C GLN A 244 16.35 -15.44 15.90
N ARG A 245 15.70 -14.27 15.93
CA ARG A 245 15.41 -13.49 14.73
C ARG A 245 16.68 -12.98 14.05
N ALA A 246 17.69 -12.55 14.80
CA ALA A 246 18.99 -12.14 14.25
C ALA A 246 19.62 -13.28 13.45
N LEU A 247 19.61 -14.50 14.00
CA LEU A 247 20.12 -15.70 13.31
C LEU A 247 19.31 -16.00 12.04
N GLN A 248 17.97 -15.95 12.11
CA GLN A 248 17.10 -16.18 10.97
C GLN A 248 17.36 -15.17 9.83
N LEU A 249 17.61 -13.91 10.17
CA LEU A 249 17.91 -12.84 9.22
C LEU A 249 19.40 -12.79 8.83
N SER A 250 20.21 -13.72 9.34
CA SER A 250 21.67 -13.75 9.14
C SER A 250 22.36 -12.43 9.53
N ILE A 251 21.84 -11.77 10.56
CA ILE A 251 22.48 -10.59 11.17
C ILE A 251 23.65 -11.08 12.04
N PRO A 252 24.87 -10.54 11.85
CA PRO A 252 26.01 -10.89 12.68
C PRO A 252 25.75 -10.65 14.17
N VAL A 253 26.03 -11.66 14.99
CA VAL A 253 25.90 -11.59 16.45
C VAL A 253 27.28 -11.41 17.08
N VAL A 254 27.56 -10.24 17.66
CA VAL A 254 28.90 -9.89 18.16
C VAL A 254 28.87 -9.40 19.61
N GLN A 255 30.01 -9.46 20.29
CA GLN A 255 30.19 -8.92 21.63
C GLN A 255 30.37 -7.38 21.59
N PRO A 256 30.01 -6.64 22.66
CA PRO A 256 30.09 -5.18 22.70
C PRO A 256 31.48 -4.60 22.41
N GLN A 257 32.54 -5.37 22.69
CA GLN A 257 33.93 -5.02 22.39
C GLN A 257 34.17 -4.69 20.91
N TRP A 258 33.36 -5.24 19.99
CA TRP A 258 33.44 -4.89 18.58
C TRP A 258 33.14 -3.40 18.33
N ILE A 259 32.13 -2.85 19.02
CA ILE A 259 31.78 -1.42 18.93
C ILE A 259 32.95 -0.59 19.41
N LEU A 260 33.49 -0.94 20.59
CA LEU A 260 34.63 -0.23 21.18
C LEU A 260 35.88 -0.29 20.28
N ALA A 261 36.12 -1.42 19.63
CA ALA A 261 37.21 -1.56 18.67
C ALA A 261 36.99 -0.68 17.43
N CYS A 262 35.78 -0.61 16.89
CA CYS A 262 35.45 0.29 15.78
C CYS A 262 35.64 1.76 16.18
N HIS A 263 35.20 2.12 17.39
CA HIS A 263 35.36 3.46 17.95
C HIS A 263 36.84 3.85 18.11
N ALA A 264 37.62 3.02 18.80
CA ALA A 264 39.04 3.28 19.07
C ALA A 264 39.88 3.40 17.79
N ASN A 265 39.57 2.61 16.76
CA ASN A 265 40.31 2.62 15.50
C ASN A 265 39.72 3.60 14.46
N LYS A 266 38.60 4.27 14.75
CA LYS A 266 37.89 5.20 13.85
C LYS A 266 37.61 4.58 12.46
N ARG A 267 37.25 3.30 12.44
CA ARG A 267 36.95 2.55 11.22
C ARG A 267 36.15 1.28 11.53
N MET A 268 35.45 0.75 10.54
CA MET A 268 34.82 -0.56 10.64
C MET A 268 35.90 -1.66 10.78
N ILE A 269 35.76 -2.49 11.81
CA ILE A 269 36.65 -3.62 12.12
C ILE A 269 35.96 -4.94 11.74
N PRO A 270 36.69 -5.93 11.18
CA PRO A 270 36.13 -7.26 10.92
C PRO A 270 35.57 -7.93 12.18
N ILE A 271 34.36 -8.46 12.06
CA ILE A 271 33.58 -9.04 13.18
C ILE A 271 34.10 -10.39 13.70
N GLY A 272 34.97 -11.08 12.94
CA GLY A 272 35.30 -12.50 13.20
C GLY A 272 35.83 -12.81 14.60
N LYS A 273 36.62 -11.91 15.19
CA LYS A 273 37.17 -12.08 16.56
C LYS A 273 36.19 -11.73 17.68
N PHE A 274 35.03 -11.19 17.32
CA PHE A 274 34.05 -10.66 18.26
C PHE A 274 32.75 -11.46 18.27
N TYR A 275 32.68 -12.59 17.56
CA TYR A 275 31.56 -13.51 17.70
C TYR A 275 31.44 -14.03 19.14
N LEU A 276 30.25 -14.43 19.54
CA LEU A 276 30.04 -15.13 20.81
C LEU A 276 30.87 -16.44 20.82
N GLY A 277 31.66 -16.63 21.88
CA GLY A 277 32.55 -17.79 22.02
C GLY A 277 33.91 -17.65 21.35
N ALA A 278 34.20 -16.54 20.67
CA ALA A 278 35.56 -16.15 20.34
C ALA A 278 36.16 -15.39 21.53
N ASP A 279 37.45 -15.57 21.81
CA ASP A 279 38.20 -14.75 22.76
C ASP A 279 38.53 -13.40 22.10
N PRO A 280 37.90 -12.28 22.51
CA PRO A 280 38.23 -10.98 21.97
C PRO A 280 39.66 -10.56 22.41
N PRO A 281 40.41 -9.87 21.54
CA PRO A 281 41.78 -9.41 21.84
C PRO A 281 41.82 -8.23 22.83
#